data_AF-A0A7Y7DLL0-F1
#
_entry.id   AF-A0A7Y7DLL0-F1
#
_cell.length_a   1.000
_cell.length_b   1.000
_cell.length_c   1.000
_cell.angle_alpha   90.00
_cell.angle_beta   90.00
_cell.angle_gamma   90.00
#
_symmetry.space_group_name_H-M   'P 1'
#
loop_
_entity.id
_entity.type
_entity.pdbx_description
1 polymer ?
#
loop_
_entity_poly.entity_id
_entity_poly.type
_entity_poly.pdbx_seq_one_letter_code
_entity_poly.pdbx_strand_id
1 'polypeptide(L)'
;MQEQINAAFAAIDARAHANAREFFFNKIDTCRAAVEAARAEHFANGGKAFRFDYTAAAFEHFGSRAAHDLVMGRSRDDAAERIEKHVEQKIAKRNAQIIKALTKAGIEEIPAFELVEISDGFEGVFYVGVARVTIRTILAGGYNIQRLHNRTVVNIKATK
;
A
#
# COMPACT_ATOMS: atom_id res chain seq x y z
N MET A 1 15.80 4.60 16.70
CA MET A 1 15.52 4.30 15.27
C MET A 1 14.03 4.37 14.94
N GLN A 2 13.14 3.66 15.66
CA GLN A 2 11.71 3.60 15.32
C GLN A 2 11.06 5.00 15.28
N GLU A 3 11.34 5.84 16.28
CA GLU A 3 10.78 7.20 16.36
C GLU A 3 11.23 8.08 15.18
N GLN A 4 12.50 7.99 14.81
CA GLN A 4 13.07 8.75 13.70
C GLN A 4 12.47 8.32 12.36
N ILE A 5 12.24 7.01 12.18
CA ILE A 5 11.54 6.47 11.01
C ILE A 5 10.07 6.95 11.00
N ASN A 6 9.37 6.85 12.13
CA ASN A 6 7.99 7.31 12.22
C ASN A 6 7.87 8.82 11.89
N ALA A 7 8.78 9.64 12.42
CA ALA A 7 8.81 11.07 12.16
C ALA A 7 9.06 11.37 10.67
N ALA A 8 10.06 10.71 10.05
CA ALA A 8 10.38 10.91 8.64
C ALA A 8 9.24 10.49 7.69
N PHE A 9 8.49 9.44 8.04
CA PHE A 9 7.40 8.92 7.22
C PHE A 9 6.03 9.50 7.55
N ALA A 10 5.88 10.34 8.58
CA ALA A 10 4.59 10.80 9.10
C ALA A 10 3.66 11.38 8.01
N ALA A 11 4.20 12.24 7.13
CA ALA A 11 3.42 12.85 6.05
C ALA A 11 2.96 11.82 5.00
N ILE A 12 3.81 10.85 4.66
CA ILE A 12 3.50 9.79 3.70
C ILE A 12 2.46 8.83 4.30
N ASP A 13 2.60 8.50 5.58
CA ASP A 13 1.69 7.63 6.30
C ASP A 13 0.30 8.25 6.39
N ALA A 14 0.20 9.53 6.72
CA ALA A 14 -1.07 10.27 6.69
C ALA A 14 -1.73 10.24 5.29
N ARG A 15 -0.95 10.43 4.22
CA ARG A 15 -1.45 10.29 2.83
C ARG A 15 -1.93 8.86 2.54
N ALA A 16 -1.22 7.84 3.03
CA ALA A 16 -1.59 6.44 2.83
C ALA A 16 -2.94 6.09 3.49
N HIS A 17 -3.19 6.62 4.70
CA HIS A 17 -4.48 6.49 5.37
C HIS A 17 -5.62 7.13 4.56
N ALA A 18 -5.45 8.40 4.15
CA ALA A 18 -6.43 9.14 3.37
C ALA A 18 -6.76 8.43 2.04
N ASN A 19 -5.73 8.06 1.27
CA ASN A 19 -5.90 7.41 -0.02
C ASN A 19 -6.54 6.04 0.09
N ALA A 20 -6.20 5.25 1.13
CA ALA A 20 -6.82 3.95 1.34
C ALA A 20 -8.31 4.10 1.66
N ARG A 21 -8.67 5.04 2.52
CA ARG A 21 -10.06 5.31 2.88
C ARG A 21 -10.88 5.73 1.66
N GLU A 22 -10.37 6.69 0.89
CA GLU A 22 -11.01 7.12 -0.36
C GLU A 22 -11.18 5.97 -1.35
N PHE A 23 -10.11 5.19 -1.58
CA PHE A 23 -10.14 4.05 -2.48
C PHE A 23 -11.24 3.04 -2.10
N PHE A 24 -11.25 2.59 -0.84
CA PHE A 24 -12.19 1.57 -0.40
C PHE A 24 -13.62 2.09 -0.35
N PHE A 25 -13.85 3.33 0.08
CA PHE A 25 -15.19 3.91 0.08
C PHE A 25 -15.73 4.10 -1.33
N ASN A 26 -14.92 4.60 -2.26
CA ASN A 26 -15.31 4.66 -3.66
C ASN A 26 -15.66 3.26 -4.20
N LYS A 27 -14.89 2.23 -3.85
CA LYS A 27 -15.20 0.85 -4.25
C LYS A 27 -16.51 0.33 -3.67
N ILE A 28 -16.80 0.60 -2.39
CA ILE A 28 -18.09 0.26 -1.76
C ILE A 28 -19.23 0.97 -2.49
N ASP A 29 -19.12 2.28 -2.67
CA ASP A 29 -20.19 3.13 -3.22
C ASP A 29 -20.49 2.77 -4.70
N THR A 30 -19.48 2.34 -5.45
CA THR A 30 -19.62 1.99 -6.88
C THR A 30 -19.83 0.50 -7.16
N CYS A 31 -19.70 -0.38 -6.16
CA CYS A 31 -19.72 -1.84 -6.35
C CYS A 31 -20.99 -2.32 -7.04
N ARG A 32 -22.16 -1.86 -6.58
CA ARG A 32 -23.44 -2.26 -7.16
C ARG A 32 -23.54 -1.89 -8.65
N ALA A 33 -23.16 -0.66 -9.00
CA ALA A 33 -23.20 -0.20 -10.38
C ALA A 33 -22.22 -1.00 -11.27
N ALA A 34 -21.02 -1.30 -10.76
CA ALA A 34 -20.04 -2.10 -11.46
C ALA A 34 -20.53 -3.54 -11.72
N VAL A 35 -21.14 -4.18 -10.72
CA VAL A 35 -21.68 -5.54 -10.85
C VAL A 35 -22.88 -5.58 -11.82
N GLU A 36 -23.77 -4.59 -11.79
CA GLU A 36 -24.86 -4.51 -12.77
C GLU A 36 -24.36 -4.23 -14.20
N ALA A 37 -23.30 -3.44 -14.36
CA ALA A 37 -22.67 -3.22 -15.66
C ALA A 37 -22.07 -4.53 -16.22
N ALA A 38 -21.31 -5.27 -15.41
CA ALA A 38 -20.76 -6.58 -15.78
C ALA A 38 -21.87 -7.59 -16.10
N ARG A 39 -22.98 -7.53 -15.36
CA ARG A 39 -24.17 -8.35 -15.63
C ARG A 39 -24.81 -8.01 -16.97
N ALA A 40 -24.99 -6.72 -17.26
CA ALA A 40 -25.55 -6.26 -18.53
C ALA A 40 -24.68 -6.70 -19.72
N GLU A 41 -23.36 -6.57 -19.60
CA GLU A 41 -22.39 -7.04 -20.60
C GLU A 41 -22.47 -8.55 -20.82
N HIS A 42 -22.53 -9.35 -19.75
CA HIS A 42 -22.71 -10.80 -19.84
C HIS A 42 -23.97 -11.18 -20.64
N PHE A 43 -25.08 -10.48 -20.42
CA PHE A 43 -26.32 -10.72 -21.16
C PHE A 43 -26.26 -10.24 -22.62
N ALA A 44 -25.64 -9.09 -22.88
CA ALA A 44 -25.42 -8.59 -24.24
C ALA A 44 -24.60 -9.59 -25.08
N ASN A 45 -23.69 -10.33 -24.44
CA ASN A 45 -22.87 -11.37 -25.05
C ASN A 45 -23.55 -12.75 -25.12
N GLY A 46 -24.88 -12.83 -24.91
CA GLY A 46 -25.64 -14.09 -24.98
C GLY A 46 -25.48 -15.00 -23.74
N GLY A 47 -24.91 -14.47 -22.67
CA GLY A 47 -24.76 -15.17 -21.40
C GLY A 47 -26.12 -15.49 -20.76
N LYS A 48 -26.20 -16.64 -20.08
CA LYS A 48 -27.41 -17.06 -19.34
C LYS A 48 -27.38 -16.54 -17.91
N ALA A 49 -28.55 -16.21 -17.36
CA ALA A 49 -28.67 -15.59 -16.03
C ALA A 49 -28.05 -16.43 -14.90
N PHE A 50 -28.28 -17.75 -14.93
CA PHE A 50 -27.73 -18.68 -13.95
C PHE A 50 -26.21 -18.90 -14.06
N ARG A 51 -25.56 -18.35 -15.11
CA ARG A 51 -24.11 -18.42 -15.34
C ARG A 51 -23.38 -17.14 -14.95
N PHE A 52 -24.08 -16.09 -14.53
CA PHE A 52 -23.42 -14.87 -14.09
C PHE A 52 -22.95 -15.02 -12.63
N ASP A 53 -21.65 -14.82 -12.40
CA ASP A 53 -21.05 -14.88 -11.08
C ASP A 53 -20.90 -13.46 -10.49
N TYR A 54 -21.88 -13.09 -9.65
CA TYR A 54 -21.88 -11.82 -8.92
C TYR A 54 -20.67 -11.64 -8.01
N THR A 55 -20.13 -12.74 -7.47
CA THR A 55 -19.01 -12.69 -6.53
C THR A 55 -17.71 -12.43 -7.27
N ALA A 56 -17.51 -13.09 -8.41
CA ALA A 56 -16.36 -12.83 -9.27
C ALA A 56 -16.34 -11.39 -9.79
N ALA A 57 -17.49 -10.87 -10.24
CA ALA A 57 -17.62 -9.48 -10.69
C ALA A 57 -17.31 -8.48 -9.55
N ALA A 58 -17.78 -8.75 -8.33
CA ALA A 58 -17.42 -7.94 -7.18
C ALA A 58 -15.91 -8.00 -6.87
N PHE A 59 -15.30 -9.19 -6.89
CA PHE A 59 -13.86 -9.34 -6.66
C PHE A 59 -13.01 -8.61 -7.71
N GLU A 60 -13.45 -8.62 -8.97
CA GLU A 60 -12.81 -7.87 -10.05
C GLU A 60 -12.88 -6.36 -9.79
N HIS A 61 -14.05 -5.84 -9.42
CA HIS A 61 -14.21 -4.44 -9.04
C HIS A 61 -13.28 -4.03 -7.89
N PHE A 62 -13.22 -4.83 -6.82
CA PHE A 62 -12.30 -4.59 -5.70
C PHE A 62 -10.82 -4.90 -6.04
N GLY A 63 -10.57 -5.53 -7.18
CA GLY A 63 -9.26 -5.97 -7.65
C GLY A 63 -8.68 -7.15 -6.88
N SER A 64 -9.31 -7.64 -5.81
CA SER A 64 -8.96 -8.90 -5.16
C SER A 64 -10.04 -9.31 -4.16
N ARG A 65 -10.12 -10.62 -3.89
CA ARG A 65 -10.96 -11.15 -2.81
C ARG A 65 -10.60 -10.56 -1.44
N ALA A 66 -9.33 -10.43 -1.12
CA ALA A 66 -8.90 -9.89 0.18
C ALA A 66 -9.35 -8.43 0.38
N ALA A 67 -9.32 -7.60 -0.68
CA ALA A 67 -9.83 -6.23 -0.63
C ALA A 67 -11.36 -6.17 -0.47
N HIS A 68 -12.08 -7.05 -1.16
CA HIS A 68 -13.53 -7.19 -0.99
C HIS A 68 -13.88 -7.61 0.43
N ASP A 69 -13.26 -8.68 0.93
CA ASP A 69 -13.54 -9.29 2.23
C ASP A 69 -13.14 -8.37 3.41
N LEU A 70 -12.32 -7.34 3.16
CA LEU A 70 -11.97 -6.32 4.15
C LEU A 70 -13.17 -5.43 4.51
N VAL A 71 -14.01 -5.08 3.52
CA VAL A 71 -15.00 -4.00 3.66
C VAL A 71 -16.45 -4.39 3.34
N MET A 72 -16.67 -5.40 2.51
CA MET A 72 -18.02 -5.79 2.10
C MET A 72 -18.78 -6.51 3.21
N GLY A 73 -20.09 -6.30 3.29
CA GLY A 73 -20.97 -6.86 4.32
C GLY A 73 -20.84 -6.20 5.70
N ARG A 74 -20.26 -5.00 5.77
CA ARG A 74 -19.99 -4.27 7.02
C ARG A 74 -20.63 -2.89 7.02
N SER A 75 -20.78 -2.32 8.21
CA SER A 75 -21.10 -0.89 8.34
C SER A 75 -19.93 -0.04 7.86
N ARG A 76 -20.21 1.23 7.51
CA ARG A 76 -19.17 2.17 7.06
C ARG A 76 -18.11 2.41 8.15
N ASP A 77 -18.51 2.35 9.42
CA ASP A 77 -17.61 2.53 10.56
C ASP A 77 -16.70 1.32 10.79
N ASP A 78 -17.23 0.09 10.77
CA ASP A 78 -16.39 -1.14 10.87
C ASP A 78 -15.45 -1.26 9.66
N ALA A 79 -15.92 -0.89 8.46
CA ALA A 79 -15.07 -0.81 7.28
C ALA A 79 -13.93 0.20 7.47
N ALA A 80 -14.22 1.39 8.01
CA ALA A 80 -13.21 2.41 8.28
C ALA A 80 -12.13 1.87 9.24
N GLU A 81 -12.51 1.31 10.39
CA GLU A 81 -11.56 0.76 11.36
C GLU A 81 -10.65 -0.33 10.77
N ARG A 82 -11.22 -1.19 9.92
CA ARG A 82 -10.46 -2.26 9.26
C ARG A 82 -9.49 -1.73 8.21
N ILE A 83 -9.88 -0.69 7.48
CA ILE A 83 -8.99 0.00 6.54
C ILE A 83 -7.82 0.62 7.31
N GLU A 84 -8.09 1.32 8.42
CA GLU A 84 -7.04 1.92 9.25
C GLU A 84 -6.05 0.85 9.74
N LYS A 85 -6.54 -0.22 10.38
CA LYS A 85 -5.71 -1.34 10.86
C LYS A 85 -4.90 -1.99 9.73
N HIS A 86 -5.47 -2.11 8.54
CA HIS A 86 -4.76 -2.66 7.38
C HIS A 86 -3.62 -1.76 6.90
N VAL A 87 -3.83 -0.45 6.91
CA VAL A 87 -2.77 0.52 6.57
C VAL A 87 -1.68 0.52 7.64
N GLU A 88 -2.04 0.52 8.92
CA GLU A 88 -1.10 0.44 10.04
C GLU A 88 -0.23 -0.82 9.97
N GLN A 89 -0.81 -1.98 9.66
CA GLN A 89 -0.06 -3.23 9.48
C GLN A 89 0.98 -3.12 8.35
N LYS A 90 0.65 -2.44 7.25
CA LYS A 90 1.59 -2.21 6.15
C LYS A 90 2.71 -1.25 6.55
N ILE A 91 2.37 -0.17 7.26
CA ILE A 91 3.34 0.80 7.80
C ILE A 91 4.29 0.10 8.78
N ALA A 92 3.76 -0.66 9.72
CA ALA A 92 4.55 -1.42 10.69
C ALA A 92 5.49 -2.41 9.99
N LYS A 93 5.00 -3.13 8.97
CA LYS A 93 5.81 -4.06 8.18
C LYS A 93 6.94 -3.33 7.44
N ARG A 94 6.67 -2.17 6.85
CA ARG A 94 7.70 -1.33 6.22
C ARG A 94 8.77 -0.91 7.23
N ASN A 95 8.36 -0.34 8.36
CA ASN A 95 9.29 0.17 9.36
C ASN A 95 10.15 -0.96 9.95
N ALA A 96 9.56 -2.13 10.19
CA ALA A 96 10.29 -3.32 10.62
C ALA A 96 11.33 -3.79 9.57
N GLN A 97 11.03 -3.69 8.28
CA GLN A 97 11.99 -4.01 7.22
C GLN A 97 13.16 -3.04 7.19
N ILE A 98 12.90 -1.74 7.39
CA ILE A 98 13.95 -0.71 7.47
C ILE A 98 14.86 -0.99 8.67
N ILE A 99 14.28 -1.16 9.86
CA ILE A 99 15.03 -1.46 11.09
C ILE A 99 15.86 -2.73 10.91
N LYS A 100 15.26 -3.81 10.40
CA LYS A 100 15.98 -5.06 10.14
C LYS A 100 17.18 -4.87 9.20
N ALA A 101 17.05 -4.02 8.17
CA ALA A 101 18.15 -3.73 7.25
C ALA A 101 19.28 -2.94 7.93
N LEU A 102 18.94 -1.94 8.76
CA LEU A 102 19.90 -1.14 9.52
C LEU A 102 20.63 -1.98 10.57
N THR A 103 19.90 -2.75 11.38
CA THR A 103 20.49 -3.64 12.41
C THR A 103 21.39 -4.70 11.78
N LYS A 104 21.03 -5.25 10.62
CA LYS A 104 21.90 -6.19 9.89
C LYS A 104 23.24 -5.57 9.47
N ALA A 105 23.29 -4.26 9.31
CA ALA A 105 24.51 -3.51 9.01
C ALA A 105 25.23 -2.98 10.26
N GLY A 106 24.79 -3.35 11.46
CA GLY A 106 25.37 -2.89 12.73
C GLY A 106 24.99 -1.47 13.12
N ILE A 107 23.92 -0.91 12.52
CA ILE A 107 23.41 0.41 12.86
C ILE A 107 22.31 0.27 13.91
N GLU A 108 22.56 0.82 15.11
CA GLU A 108 21.62 0.79 16.25
C GLU A 108 20.91 2.13 16.47
N GLU A 109 21.50 3.22 15.98
CA GLU A 109 20.95 4.58 16.09
C GLU A 109 21.08 5.31 14.74
N ILE A 110 20.10 6.16 14.45
CA ILE A 110 20.08 6.99 13.25
C ILE A 110 19.73 8.43 13.65
N PRO A 111 20.29 9.44 12.97
CA PRO A 111 19.86 10.82 13.16
C PRO A 111 18.44 11.03 12.64
N ALA A 112 17.86 12.19 12.98
CA ALA A 112 16.68 12.66 12.27
C ALA A 112 17.00 12.83 10.78
N PHE A 113 16.05 12.47 9.92
CA PHE A 113 16.18 12.59 8.48
C PHE A 113 14.81 12.91 7.88
N GLU A 114 14.82 13.45 6.67
CA GLU A 114 13.62 13.79 5.92
C GLU A 114 13.55 12.96 4.64
N LEU A 115 12.32 12.81 4.12
CA LEU A 115 12.06 12.17 2.84
C LEU A 115 11.71 13.25 1.82
N VAL A 116 12.44 13.26 0.71
CA VAL A 116 12.18 14.11 -0.44
C VAL A 116 11.37 13.33 -1.47
N GLU A 117 10.34 13.95 -2.03
CA GLU A 117 9.56 13.38 -3.12
C GLU A 117 10.41 13.33 -4.40
N ILE A 118 10.45 12.17 -5.05
CA ILE A 118 11.14 11.92 -6.31
C ILE A 118 10.12 11.41 -7.34
N SER A 119 10.49 11.39 -8.63
CA SER A 119 9.57 11.07 -9.73
C SER A 119 8.84 9.73 -9.59
N ASP A 120 9.43 8.76 -8.90
CA ASP A 120 8.91 7.41 -8.69
C ASP A 120 8.61 7.08 -7.22
N GLY A 121 8.63 8.08 -6.32
CA GLY A 121 8.26 7.90 -4.91
C GLY A 121 8.97 8.86 -3.95
N PHE A 122 9.71 8.34 -2.95
CA PHE A 122 10.41 9.18 -1.97
C PHE A 122 11.80 8.65 -1.65
N GLU A 123 12.73 9.56 -1.33
CA GLU A 123 14.10 9.26 -0.94
C GLU A 123 14.51 10.00 0.33
N GLY A 124 15.11 9.29 1.27
CA GLY A 124 15.82 9.86 2.41
C GLY A 124 17.28 9.43 2.41
N VAL A 125 18.18 10.38 2.65
CA VAL A 125 19.63 10.15 2.74
C VAL A 125 20.15 10.73 4.05
N PHE A 126 20.92 9.94 4.79
CA PHE A 126 21.58 10.39 6.00
C PHE A 126 22.88 9.61 6.24
N TYR A 127 23.71 10.09 7.15
CA TYR A 127 25.00 9.50 7.49
C TYR A 127 24.98 8.95 8.91
N VAL A 128 25.61 7.79 9.11
CA VAL A 128 25.87 7.18 10.41
C VAL A 128 27.35 6.84 10.48
N GLY A 129 28.13 7.68 11.17
CA GLY A 129 29.59 7.61 11.13
C GLY A 129 30.12 7.74 9.69
N VAL A 130 30.84 6.72 9.23
CA VAL A 130 31.38 6.64 7.86
C VAL A 130 30.45 5.93 6.88
N ALA A 131 29.23 5.59 7.26
CA ALA A 131 28.26 4.95 6.37
C ALA A 131 27.22 5.95 5.86
N ARG A 132 27.01 5.98 4.55
CA ARG A 132 25.89 6.66 3.91
C ARG A 132 24.71 5.67 3.82
N VAL A 133 23.59 6.06 4.42
CA VAL A 133 22.32 5.32 4.35
C VAL A 133 21.39 6.02 3.38
N THR A 134 20.71 5.24 2.55
CA THR A 134 19.70 5.73 1.61
C THR A 134 18.46 4.84 1.72
N ILE A 135 17.33 5.44 2.05
CA ILE A 135 16.02 4.77 2.11
C ILE A 135 15.20 5.31 0.93
N ARG A 136 14.71 4.42 0.07
CA ARG A 136 13.82 4.77 -1.03
C ARG A 136 12.51 4.02 -0.93
N THR A 137 11.39 4.72 -1.04
CA THR A 137 10.10 4.14 -1.40
C THR A 137 9.87 4.39 -2.88
N ILE A 138 9.83 3.33 -3.69
CA ILE A 138 9.63 3.42 -5.14
C ILE A 138 8.35 2.71 -5.55
N LEU A 139 7.69 3.20 -6.59
CA LEU A 139 6.67 2.48 -7.33
C LEU A 139 7.34 1.40 -8.18
N ALA A 140 7.29 0.16 -7.71
CA ALA A 140 7.83 -0.99 -8.43
C ALA A 140 6.72 -1.72 -9.20
N GLY A 141 6.89 -1.88 -10.52
CA GLY A 141 6.01 -2.67 -11.41
C GLY A 141 6.72 -2.98 -12.73
N GLY A 142 6.38 -4.09 -13.40
CA GLY A 142 7.08 -4.52 -14.62
C GLY A 142 6.55 -5.85 -15.17
N TYR A 143 7.22 -6.40 -16.20
CA TYR A 143 6.76 -7.56 -17.02
C TYR A 143 6.33 -8.81 -16.21
N ASN A 144 6.83 -9.00 -14.98
CA ASN A 144 6.46 -10.09 -14.06
C ASN A 144 5.63 -9.67 -12.83
N ILE A 145 5.49 -8.37 -12.56
CA ILE A 145 4.73 -7.85 -11.41
C ILE A 145 3.54 -7.05 -11.96
N GLN A 146 2.37 -7.71 -12.02
CA GLN A 146 1.16 -7.21 -12.67
C GLN A 146 0.53 -5.97 -12.01
N ARG A 147 1.04 -5.50 -10.87
CA ARG A 147 0.58 -4.29 -10.17
C ARG A 147 1.74 -3.45 -9.67
N LEU A 148 1.67 -2.15 -9.93
CA LEU A 148 2.53 -1.16 -9.28
C LEU A 148 2.33 -1.26 -7.76
N HIS A 149 3.41 -1.53 -7.02
CA HIS A 149 3.40 -1.59 -5.56
C HIS A 149 4.50 -0.70 -5.00
N ASN A 150 4.21 -0.08 -3.86
CA ASN A 150 5.21 0.67 -3.13
C ASN A 150 6.22 -0.33 -2.53
N ARG A 151 7.47 -0.23 -2.95
CA ARG A 151 8.58 -1.03 -2.42
C ARG A 151 9.53 -0.12 -1.66
N THR A 152 9.92 -0.52 -0.46
CA THR A 152 10.97 0.16 0.31
C THR A 152 12.31 -0.55 0.11
N VAL A 153 13.34 0.21 -0.23
CA VAL A 153 14.71 -0.26 -0.44
C VAL A 153 15.63 0.53 0.47
N VAL A 154 16.49 -0.19 1.22
CA VAL A 154 17.50 0.42 2.08
C VAL A 154 18.87 0.06 1.50
N ASN A 155 19.66 1.08 1.18
CA ASN A 155 21.02 0.95 0.66
C ASN A 155 22.00 1.58 1.66
N ILE A 156 23.04 0.85 2.01
CA ILE A 156 24.05 1.28 2.99
C ILE A 156 25.40 1.13 2.31
N LYS A 157 26.12 2.24 2.17
CA LYS A 157 27.46 2.28 1.56
C LYS A 157 28.45 2.90 2.52
N ALA A 158 29.57 2.23 2.74
CA ALA A 158 30.71 2.88 3.40
C ALA A 158 31.24 4.00 2.50
N THR A 159 31.30 5.22 3.02
CA THR A 159 32.10 6.29 2.43
C THR A 159 33.56 5.97 2.70
N LYS A 160 34.30 5.69 1.62
CA LYS A 160 35.76 5.53 1.66
C LYS A 160 36.43 6.85 2.00
#